data_AF-A0A925DUC8-F1
#
_entry.id   AF-A0A925DUC8-F1
#
_cell.length_a   1.000
_cell.length_b   1.000
_cell.length_c   1.000
_cell.angle_alpha   90.00
_cell.angle_beta   90.00
_cell.angle_gamma   90.00
#
_symmetry.space_group_name_H-M   'P 1'
#
loop_
_entity.id
_entity.type
_entity.pdbx_description
1 polymer ?
#
loop_
_entity_poly.entity_id
_entity_poly.type
_entity_poly.pdbx_seq_one_letter_code
_entity_poly.pdbx_strand_id
1 'polypeptide(L)'
;MQTVQKRILSLDVMRGFIMLLLAAESCLLYTSLKELAGSNFSAVLIQQFFHHPWHGLHFWDLVQPAFMLMAGAALFISFHYKEQKGISWKQNLPHIAARCLKLFICGTALHCIYAGKLVWELWNVLTQLSVTTLIAYLLIKTPVVVQAMVSVLLLLVTEILYRFVLMPGFEEPFVEHKNFGAWFDMVLMGKINSDGWVAVNFIPTAAHTIWGSLVGKL
;
A
#
# COMPACT_ATOMS: atom_id res chain seq x y z
N MET A 1 -17.40 19.19 -28.50
CA MET A 1 -16.85 19.99 -27.39
C MET A 1 -15.85 19.12 -26.65
N GLN A 2 -14.55 19.31 -26.87
CA GLN A 2 -13.52 18.55 -26.15
C GLN A 2 -13.57 18.98 -24.68
N THR A 3 -14.04 18.12 -23.79
CA THR A 3 -13.93 18.36 -22.36
C THR A 3 -12.44 18.35 -22.02
N VAL A 4 -11.86 19.54 -21.82
CA VAL A 4 -10.51 19.66 -21.27
C VAL A 4 -10.49 18.87 -19.98
N GLN A 5 -9.63 17.86 -19.93
CA GLN A 5 -9.45 17.00 -18.77
C GLN A 5 -9.07 17.88 -17.58
N LYS A 6 -10.04 18.17 -16.71
CA LYS A 6 -9.77 18.97 -15.51
C LYS A 6 -8.95 18.10 -14.57
N ARG A 7 -7.64 18.35 -14.55
CA ARG A 7 -6.71 17.72 -13.60
C ARG A 7 -7.18 18.04 -12.18
N ILE A 8 -7.16 17.03 -11.32
CA ILE A 8 -7.53 17.19 -9.91
C ILE A 8 -6.27 17.63 -9.15
N LEU A 9 -6.18 18.93 -8.88
CA LEU A 9 -5.01 19.55 -8.25
C LEU A 9 -4.66 18.89 -6.91
N SER A 10 -5.67 18.54 -6.09
CA SER A 10 -5.43 17.88 -4.79
C SER A 10 -4.72 16.53 -4.92
N LEU A 11 -5.05 15.73 -5.94
CA LEU A 11 -4.38 14.46 -6.22
C LEU A 11 -2.96 14.67 -6.75
N ASP A 12 -2.76 15.69 -7.58
CA ASP A 12 -1.43 16.03 -8.08
C ASP A 12 -0.51 16.51 -6.93
N VAL A 13 -1.02 17.34 -6.02
CA VAL A 13 -0.30 17.81 -4.82
C VAL A 13 0.02 16.65 -3.88
N MET A 14 -0.96 15.81 -3.55
CA MET A 14 -0.73 14.65 -2.67
C MET A 14 0.30 13.68 -3.28
N ARG A 15 0.25 13.44 -4.59
CA ARG A 15 1.27 12.63 -5.28
C ARG A 15 2.65 13.26 -5.17
N GLY A 16 2.77 14.55 -5.50
CA GLY A 16 4.05 15.26 -5.43
C GLY A 16 4.64 15.26 -4.03
N PHE A 17 3.80 15.46 -3.02
CA PHE A 17 4.20 15.40 -1.61
C PHE A 17 4.74 14.02 -1.22
N ILE A 18 4.02 12.93 -1.52
CA ILE A 18 4.48 11.56 -1.24
C ILE A 18 5.78 11.25 -2.00
N MET A 19 5.90 11.64 -3.27
CA MET A 19 7.12 11.42 -4.04
C MET A 19 8.32 12.20 -3.46
N LEU A 20 8.10 13.43 -2.98
CA LEU A 20 9.14 14.21 -2.32
C LEU A 20 9.58 13.53 -1.01
N LEU A 21 8.64 13.04 -0.22
CA LEU A 21 8.93 12.32 1.02
C LEU A 21 9.79 11.09 0.77
N LEU A 22 9.43 10.26 -0.21
CA LEU A 22 10.18 9.05 -0.59
C LEU A 22 11.55 9.39 -1.17
N ALA A 23 11.64 10.41 -2.04
CA ALA A 23 12.92 10.84 -2.60
C ALA A 23 13.89 11.34 -1.51
N ALA A 24 13.38 12.09 -0.53
CA ALA A 24 14.17 12.53 0.61
C ALA A 24 14.68 11.36 1.47
N GLU A 25 13.85 10.33 1.69
CA GLU A 25 14.27 9.09 2.37
C GLU A 25 15.35 8.35 1.57
N SER A 26 15.15 8.18 0.26
CA SER A 26 16.10 7.52 -0.63
C SER A 26 17.43 8.26 -0.77
N CYS A 27 17.44 9.59 -0.55
CA CYS A 27 18.66 10.41 -0.47
C CYS A 27 19.28 10.46 0.94
N LEU A 28 18.80 9.65 1.89
CA LEU A 28 19.26 9.59 3.29
C LEU A 28 19.09 10.90 4.07
N LEU A 29 18.23 11.83 3.60
CA LEU A 29 18.09 13.16 4.19
C LEU A 29 17.69 13.08 5.66
N TYR A 30 16.71 12.23 6.00
CA TYR A 30 16.21 12.13 7.37
C TYR A 30 17.25 11.58 8.33
N THR A 31 18.07 10.61 7.88
CA THR A 31 19.19 10.08 8.66
C THR A 31 20.22 11.16 8.93
N SER A 32 20.63 11.92 7.91
CA SER A 32 21.57 13.04 8.09
C SER A 32 21.02 14.14 9.01
N LEU A 33 19.73 14.47 8.90
CA LEU A 33 19.10 15.43 9.81
C LEU A 33 19.07 14.92 11.26
N LYS A 34 18.83 13.63 11.47
CA LYS A 34 18.82 13.00 12.79
C LYS A 34 20.20 13.08 13.45
N GLU A 35 21.26 12.81 12.70
CA GLU A 35 22.64 12.92 13.18
C GLU A 35 23.01 14.35 13.59
N LEU A 36 22.50 15.36 12.86
CA LEU A 36 22.75 16.78 13.15
C LEU A 36 21.93 17.31 14.33
N ALA A 37 20.73 16.78 14.57
CA ALA A 37 19.78 17.36 15.53
C ALA A 37 20.12 17.08 17.01
N GLY A 38 20.91 16.03 17.31
CA GLY A 38 21.24 15.63 18.67
C GLY A 38 19.98 15.32 19.51
N SER A 39 19.91 15.83 20.74
CA SER A 39 18.79 15.62 21.68
C SER A 39 17.81 16.79 21.78
N ASN A 40 17.81 17.70 20.80
CA ASN A 40 16.96 18.89 20.80
C ASN A 40 15.49 18.58 20.45
N PHE A 41 14.59 19.54 20.63
CA PHE A 41 13.19 19.42 20.21
C PHE A 41 13.04 19.05 18.72
N SER A 42 13.97 19.48 17.87
CA SER A 42 14.03 19.07 16.45
C SER A 42 14.17 17.56 16.27
N ALA A 43 14.80 16.84 17.20
CA ALA A 43 14.94 15.39 17.13
C ALA A 43 13.58 14.67 17.23
N VAL A 44 12.63 15.22 18.01
CA VAL A 44 11.26 14.68 18.12
C VAL A 44 10.52 14.81 16.78
N LEU A 45 10.66 15.96 16.11
CA LEU A 45 10.07 16.18 14.79
C LEU A 45 10.73 15.30 13.72
N ILE A 46 12.05 15.13 13.75
CA ILE A 46 12.78 14.30 12.79
C ILE A 46 12.43 12.82 12.99
N GLN A 47 12.21 12.36 14.22
CA GLN A 47 11.82 10.98 14.52
C GLN A 47 10.50 10.57 13.83
N GLN A 48 9.62 11.52 13.51
CA GLN A 48 8.37 11.27 12.78
C GLN A 48 8.58 10.78 11.33
N PHE A 49 9.77 10.98 10.76
CA PHE A 49 10.15 10.51 9.42
C PHE A 49 10.79 9.11 9.41
N PHE A 50 10.74 8.39 10.53
CA PHE A 50 11.16 7.00 10.65
C PHE A 50 9.98 6.14 11.09
N HIS A 51 9.96 4.88 10.67
CA HIS A 51 8.99 3.90 11.15
C HIS A 51 9.07 3.76 12.67
N HIS A 52 7.91 3.64 13.30
CA HIS A 52 7.88 3.21 14.70
C HIS A 52 8.34 1.74 14.78
N PRO A 53 9.18 1.33 15.75
CA PRO A 53 9.79 -0.01 15.74
C PRO A 53 8.79 -1.17 15.68
N TRP A 54 7.66 -1.07 16.38
CA TRP A 54 6.61 -2.09 16.34
C TRP A 54 5.24 -1.56 16.83
N HIS A 55 5.13 -1.24 18.12
CA HIS A 55 3.89 -0.75 18.73
C HIS A 55 3.81 0.77 18.77
N GLY A 56 3.24 1.40 17.76
CA GLY A 56 3.05 2.83 17.73
C GLY A 56 2.69 3.32 16.35
N LEU A 57 2.71 4.64 16.20
CA LEU A 57 2.43 5.29 14.94
C LEU A 57 3.23 6.59 14.86
N HIS A 58 4.04 6.71 13.81
CA HIS A 58 4.65 7.95 13.38
C HIS A 58 4.01 8.44 12.07
N PHE A 59 4.28 9.70 11.74
CA PHE A 59 3.88 10.26 10.44
C PHE A 59 4.30 9.39 9.25
N TRP A 60 5.51 8.83 9.29
CA TRP A 60 6.05 7.98 8.22
C TRP A 60 5.21 6.73 7.94
N ASP A 61 4.59 6.16 8.98
CA ASP A 61 3.73 4.96 8.86
C ASP A 61 2.43 5.25 8.09
N LEU A 62 2.04 6.53 7.97
CA LEU A 62 0.85 6.96 7.24
C LEU A 62 1.08 7.14 5.74
N VAL A 63 2.34 7.12 5.28
CA VAL A 63 2.69 7.34 3.87
C VAL A 63 2.08 6.26 2.97
N GLN A 64 2.20 4.99 3.34
CA GLN A 64 1.65 3.89 2.55
C GLN A 64 0.11 3.91 2.50
N PRO A 65 -0.63 4.00 3.63
CA PRO A 65 -2.08 4.17 3.61
C PRO A 65 -2.54 5.36 2.76
N ALA A 66 -1.89 6.52 2.88
CA ALA A 66 -2.21 7.70 2.09
C ALA A 66 -1.95 7.49 0.58
N PHE A 67 -0.85 6.82 0.23
CA PHE A 67 -0.54 6.46 -1.15
C PHE A 67 -1.57 5.50 -1.75
N MET A 68 -2.03 4.51 -0.98
CA MET A 68 -3.04 3.55 -1.41
C MET A 68 -4.41 4.21 -1.60
N LEU A 69 -4.79 5.12 -0.70
CA LEU A 69 -5.98 5.97 -0.82
C LEU A 69 -5.92 6.82 -2.11
N MET A 70 -4.81 7.53 -2.33
CA MET A 70 -4.59 8.30 -3.54
C MET A 70 -4.72 7.45 -4.81
N ALA A 71 -4.08 6.27 -4.81
CA ALA A 71 -4.09 5.38 -5.96
C ALA A 71 -5.51 4.88 -6.27
N GLY A 72 -6.32 4.60 -5.24
CA GLY A 72 -7.72 4.26 -5.38
C GLY A 72 -8.56 5.39 -5.99
N ALA A 73 -8.37 6.63 -5.52
CA ALA A 73 -9.09 7.78 -6.07
C ALA A 73 -8.74 8.00 -7.55
N ALA A 74 -7.44 7.94 -7.88
CA ALA A 74 -6.98 8.02 -9.25
C ALA A 74 -7.51 6.87 -10.13
N LEU A 75 -7.64 5.66 -9.58
CA LEU A 75 -8.22 4.50 -10.28
C LEU A 75 -9.68 4.77 -10.66
N PHE A 76 -10.51 5.22 -9.71
CA PHE A 76 -11.92 5.52 -9.98
C PHE A 76 -12.08 6.64 -11.01
N ILE A 77 -11.40 7.76 -10.83
CA ILE A 77 -11.47 8.90 -11.75
C ILE A 77 -11.05 8.49 -13.17
N SER A 78 -9.98 7.69 -13.30
CA SER A 78 -9.51 7.17 -14.59
C SER A 78 -10.54 6.23 -15.23
N PHE A 79 -11.15 5.34 -14.45
CA PHE A 79 -12.20 4.44 -14.92
C PHE A 79 -13.43 5.22 -15.38
N HIS A 80 -13.95 6.12 -14.56
CA HIS A 80 -15.14 6.91 -14.86
C HIS A 80 -14.99 7.73 -16.15
N TYR A 81 -13.81 8.31 -16.37
CA TYR A 81 -13.52 9.02 -17.61
C TYR A 81 -13.51 8.10 -18.84
N LYS A 82 -12.95 6.89 -18.72
CA LYS A 82 -12.98 5.89 -19.79
C LYS A 82 -14.40 5.40 -20.07
N GLU A 83 -15.20 5.22 -19.03
CA GLU A 83 -16.60 4.82 -19.14
C GLU A 83 -17.43 5.89 -19.88
N GLN A 84 -17.23 7.18 -19.59
CA GLN A 84 -17.85 8.29 -20.34
C GLN A 84 -17.47 8.31 -21.82
N LYS A 85 -16.31 7.74 -22.18
CA LYS A 85 -15.86 7.56 -23.57
C LYS A 85 -16.36 6.27 -24.22
N GLY A 86 -17.25 5.53 -23.56
CA GLY A 86 -17.81 4.28 -24.06
C GLY A 86 -16.91 3.05 -23.89
N ILE A 87 -15.79 3.17 -23.16
CA ILE A 87 -14.94 2.01 -22.84
C ILE A 87 -15.60 1.27 -21.68
N SER A 88 -16.11 0.07 -21.96
CA SER A 88 -16.74 -0.77 -20.94
C SER A 88 -15.73 -1.30 -19.90
N TRP A 89 -16.23 -1.68 -18.74
CA TRP A 89 -15.43 -2.31 -17.68
C TRP A 89 -14.64 -3.53 -18.17
N LYS A 90 -15.26 -4.38 -19.01
CA LYS A 90 -14.62 -5.58 -19.58
C LYS A 90 -13.48 -5.21 -20.54
N GLN A 91 -13.68 -4.18 -21.36
CA GLN A 91 -12.63 -3.68 -22.27
C GLN A 91 -11.46 -3.05 -21.50
N ASN A 92 -11.72 -2.41 -20.36
CA ASN A 92 -10.67 -1.78 -19.56
C ASN A 92 -9.93 -2.76 -18.62
N LEU A 93 -10.53 -3.91 -18.27
CA LEU A 93 -9.94 -4.90 -17.36
C LEU A 93 -8.53 -5.38 -17.78
N PRO A 94 -8.25 -5.76 -19.06
CA PRO A 94 -6.92 -6.18 -19.48
C PRO A 94 -5.85 -5.10 -19.27
N HIS A 95 -6.21 -3.82 -19.44
CA HIS A 95 -5.28 -2.71 -19.20
C HIS A 95 -4.94 -2.56 -17.72
N ILE A 96 -5.92 -2.76 -16.83
CA ILE A 96 -5.70 -2.75 -15.39
C ILE A 96 -4.89 -3.97 -14.96
N ALA A 97 -5.22 -5.16 -15.46
CA ALA A 97 -4.47 -6.38 -15.19
C ALA A 97 -3.00 -6.26 -15.64
N ALA A 98 -2.75 -5.73 -16.85
CA ALA A 98 -1.39 -5.47 -17.34
C ALA A 98 -0.65 -4.44 -16.48
N ARG A 99 -1.33 -3.40 -15.97
CA ARG A 99 -0.72 -2.45 -15.02
C ARG A 99 -0.34 -3.13 -13.72
N CYS A 100 -1.22 -3.95 -13.15
CA CYS A 100 -0.98 -4.69 -11.92
C CYS A 100 0.20 -5.67 -12.12
N LEU A 101 0.23 -6.39 -13.25
CA LEU A 101 1.34 -7.28 -13.58
C LEU A 101 2.68 -6.54 -13.69
N LYS A 102 2.71 -5.37 -14.35
CA LYS A 102 3.92 -4.54 -14.39
C LYS A 102 4.37 -4.10 -13.01
N LEU A 103 3.45 -3.63 -12.16
CA LEU A 103 3.76 -3.24 -10.78
C LEU A 103 4.31 -4.41 -9.97
N PHE A 104 3.70 -5.60 -10.11
CA PHE A 104 4.14 -6.82 -9.47
C PHE A 104 5.58 -7.17 -9.89
N ILE A 105 5.84 -7.24 -11.20
CA ILE A 105 7.17 -7.54 -11.75
C ILE A 105 8.20 -6.49 -11.31
N CYS A 106 7.86 -5.20 -11.36
CA CYS A 106 8.74 -4.13 -10.89
C CYS A 106 9.06 -4.27 -9.40
N GLY A 107 8.06 -4.57 -8.56
CA GLY A 107 8.25 -4.77 -7.13
C GLY A 107 9.17 -5.96 -6.83
N THR A 108 8.96 -7.10 -7.49
CA THR A 108 9.84 -8.28 -7.32
C THR A 108 11.24 -8.06 -7.87
N ALA A 109 11.35 -7.38 -9.02
CA ALA A 109 12.64 -7.06 -9.64
C ALA A 109 13.46 -6.09 -8.79
N LEU A 110 12.81 -5.13 -8.11
CA LEU A 110 13.46 -4.18 -7.23
C LEU A 110 14.22 -4.90 -6.09
N HIS A 111 13.59 -5.88 -5.45
CA HIS A 111 14.27 -6.69 -4.41
C HIS A 111 15.40 -7.54 -4.98
N CYS A 112 15.27 -8.07 -6.20
CA CYS A 112 16.37 -8.77 -6.85
C CYS A 112 17.59 -7.86 -7.07
N ILE A 113 17.36 -6.59 -7.44
CA ILE A 113 18.41 -5.59 -7.64
C ILE A 113 19.07 -5.24 -6.29
N TYR A 114 18.28 -4.94 -5.26
CA TYR A 114 18.79 -4.61 -3.93
C TYR A 114 19.59 -5.76 -3.29
N ALA A 115 19.13 -7.00 -3.48
CA ALA A 115 19.81 -8.18 -2.95
C ALA A 115 21.01 -8.65 -3.80
N GLY A 116 21.17 -8.13 -5.03
CA GLY A 116 22.19 -8.59 -5.99
C GLY A 116 22.01 -10.04 -6.47
N LYS A 117 20.84 -10.65 -6.23
CA LYS A 117 20.51 -12.04 -6.58
C LYS A 117 19.02 -12.20 -6.76
N LEU A 118 18.59 -13.29 -7.40
CA LEU A 118 17.17 -13.61 -7.49
C LEU A 118 16.60 -13.91 -6.09
N VAL A 119 15.65 -13.08 -5.66
CA VAL A 119 14.91 -13.24 -4.41
C VAL A 119 13.41 -13.15 -4.68
N TRP A 120 12.63 -13.83 -3.85
CA TRP A 120 11.18 -13.76 -3.86
C TRP A 120 10.73 -13.01 -2.61
N GLU A 121 10.44 -11.71 -2.76
CA GLU A 121 10.05 -10.79 -1.68
C GLU A 121 8.86 -9.93 -2.13
N LEU A 122 7.79 -9.96 -1.34
CA LEU A 122 6.48 -9.39 -1.70
C LEU A 122 5.98 -8.36 -0.68
N TRP A 123 6.89 -7.82 0.14
CA TRP A 123 6.56 -6.90 1.21
C TRP A 123 6.36 -5.45 0.72
N ASN A 124 6.99 -5.09 -0.40
CA ASN A 124 7.04 -3.73 -0.89
C ASN A 124 5.68 -3.20 -1.38
N VAL A 125 5.57 -1.87 -1.36
CA VAL A 125 4.38 -1.12 -1.78
C VAL A 125 3.95 -1.42 -3.22
N LEU A 126 4.86 -1.73 -4.15
CA LEU A 126 4.50 -2.00 -5.55
C LEU A 126 3.74 -3.33 -5.68
N THR A 127 4.23 -4.39 -5.03
CA THR A 127 3.56 -5.69 -5.00
C THR A 127 2.21 -5.59 -4.29
N GLN A 128 2.14 -4.88 -3.15
CA GLN A 128 0.85 -4.63 -2.49
C GLN A 128 -0.10 -3.84 -3.40
N LEU A 129 0.35 -2.73 -4.00
CA LEU A 129 -0.45 -1.89 -4.90
C LEU A 129 -0.99 -2.69 -6.10
N SER A 130 -0.22 -3.64 -6.62
CA SER A 130 -0.68 -4.51 -7.72
C SER A 130 -1.93 -5.29 -7.36
N VAL A 131 -1.97 -5.85 -6.15
CA VAL A 131 -3.09 -6.67 -5.67
C VAL A 131 -4.26 -5.78 -5.25
N THR A 132 -4.00 -4.74 -4.46
CA THR A 132 -5.06 -3.84 -3.96
C THR A 132 -5.76 -3.09 -5.09
N THR A 133 -5.03 -2.67 -6.13
CA THR A 133 -5.60 -2.04 -7.33
C THR A 133 -6.53 -3.00 -8.07
N LEU A 134 -6.14 -4.27 -8.20
CA LEU A 134 -6.97 -5.27 -8.86
C LEU A 134 -8.25 -5.51 -8.06
N ILE A 135 -8.16 -5.71 -6.74
CA ILE A 135 -9.32 -5.86 -5.85
C ILE A 135 -10.26 -4.66 -5.98
N ALA A 136 -9.74 -3.43 -5.86
CA ALA A 136 -10.54 -2.22 -5.97
C ALA A 136 -11.20 -2.08 -7.36
N TYR A 137 -10.51 -2.46 -8.43
CA TYR A 137 -11.06 -2.41 -9.78
C TYR A 137 -12.20 -3.43 -10.01
N LEU A 138 -12.10 -4.63 -9.42
CA LEU A 138 -13.16 -5.63 -9.48
C LEU A 138 -14.44 -5.15 -8.78
N LEU A 139 -14.28 -4.32 -7.73
CA LEU A 139 -15.40 -3.73 -7.00
C LEU A 139 -15.89 -2.39 -7.58
N ILE A 140 -15.21 -1.82 -8.59
CA ILE A 140 -15.36 -0.40 -8.95
C ILE A 140 -16.79 0.01 -9.32
N LYS A 141 -17.55 -0.88 -9.96
CA LYS A 141 -18.96 -0.67 -10.37
C LYS A 141 -19.99 -1.12 -9.33
N THR A 142 -19.59 -1.78 -8.24
CA THR A 142 -20.53 -2.22 -7.21
C THR A 142 -21.04 -1.02 -6.40
N PRO A 143 -22.22 -1.14 -5.75
CA PRO A 143 -22.75 -0.09 -4.89
C PRO A 143 -21.76 0.33 -3.80
N VAL A 144 -21.77 1.60 -3.40
CA VAL A 144 -20.89 2.15 -2.36
C VAL A 144 -20.97 1.34 -1.07
N VAL A 145 -22.17 0.90 -0.68
CA VAL A 145 -22.39 0.06 0.50
C VAL A 145 -21.65 -1.27 0.39
N VAL A 146 -21.63 -1.91 -0.78
CA VAL A 146 -20.89 -3.16 -1.01
C VAL A 146 -19.39 -2.93 -0.89
N GLN A 147 -18.86 -1.86 -1.48
CA GLN A 147 -17.43 -1.52 -1.35
C GLN A 147 -17.04 -1.26 0.11
N ALA A 148 -17.87 -0.52 0.84
CA ALA A 148 -17.67 -0.26 2.27
C ALA A 148 -17.71 -1.55 3.09
N MET A 149 -18.72 -2.41 2.89
CA MET A 149 -18.82 -3.71 3.58
C MET A 149 -17.62 -4.61 3.29
N VAL A 150 -17.18 -4.70 2.03
CA VAL A 150 -15.98 -5.48 1.67
C VAL A 150 -14.73 -4.91 2.33
N SER A 151 -14.58 -3.58 2.40
CA SER A 151 -13.43 -2.97 3.09
C SER A 151 -13.40 -3.29 4.58
N VAL A 152 -14.56 -3.26 5.26
CA VAL A 152 -14.67 -3.65 6.68
C VAL A 152 -14.41 -5.15 6.84
N LEU A 153 -14.95 -5.98 5.94
CA LEU A 153 -14.71 -7.42 5.95
C LEU A 153 -13.22 -7.77 5.82
N LEU A 154 -12.47 -7.08 4.95
CA LEU A 154 -11.03 -7.30 4.80
C LEU A 154 -10.27 -7.01 6.10
N LEU A 155 -10.65 -5.96 6.82
CA LEU A 155 -10.08 -5.63 8.14
C LEU A 155 -10.45 -6.70 9.19
N LEU A 156 -11.71 -7.13 9.23
CA LEU A 156 -12.17 -8.18 10.15
C LEU A 156 -11.51 -9.53 9.86
N VAL A 157 -11.35 -9.90 8.59
CA VAL A 157 -10.62 -11.11 8.19
C VAL A 157 -9.18 -11.03 8.67
N THR A 158 -8.52 -9.89 8.51
CA THR A 158 -7.15 -9.68 9.01
C THR A 158 -7.09 -9.91 10.53
N GLU A 159 -7.99 -9.28 11.28
CA GLU A 159 -8.06 -9.43 12.74
C GLU A 159 -8.31 -10.88 13.18
N ILE A 160 -9.24 -11.57 12.51
CA ILE A 160 -9.56 -12.98 12.79
C ILE A 160 -8.35 -13.88 12.50
N LEU A 161 -7.68 -13.67 11.36
CA LEU A 161 -6.49 -14.45 11.00
C LEU A 161 -5.40 -14.31 12.05
N TYR A 162 -5.11 -13.08 12.49
CA TYR A 162 -4.09 -12.83 13.50
C TYR A 162 -4.45 -13.44 14.86
N ARG A 163 -5.72 -13.35 15.31
CA ARG A 163 -6.11 -13.84 16.65
C ARG A 163 -6.30 -15.35 16.74
N PHE A 164 -6.75 -16.00 15.67
CA PHE A 164 -7.23 -17.39 15.75
C PHE A 164 -6.38 -18.38 14.96
N VAL A 165 -5.55 -17.94 14.01
CA VAL A 165 -4.65 -18.83 13.26
C VAL A 165 -3.30 -18.86 13.95
N LEU A 166 -3.20 -19.69 14.99
CA LEU A 166 -2.00 -19.86 15.81
C LEU A 166 -1.21 -21.07 15.32
N MET A 167 -0.08 -20.82 14.65
CA MET A 167 0.78 -21.87 14.10
C MET A 167 1.98 -22.11 15.01
N PRO A 168 2.53 -23.35 15.08
CA PRO A 168 3.69 -23.64 15.90
C PRO A 168 4.86 -22.67 15.66
N GLY A 169 5.30 -21.96 16.70
CA GLY A 169 6.35 -20.93 16.66
C GLY A 169 5.89 -19.51 16.25
N PHE A 170 4.59 -19.34 15.94
CA PHE A 170 3.93 -18.11 15.52
C PHE A 170 2.59 -17.87 16.25
N GLU A 171 2.54 -18.20 17.53
CA GLU A 171 1.32 -18.17 18.35
C GLU A 171 1.07 -16.82 19.04
N GLU A 172 1.89 -15.80 18.79
CA GLU A 172 1.85 -14.51 19.47
C GLU A 172 1.35 -13.42 18.51
N PRO A 173 0.04 -13.13 18.43
CA PRO A 173 -0.56 -12.35 17.35
C PRO A 173 0.02 -10.95 17.18
N PHE A 174 0.44 -10.33 18.28
CA PHE A 174 0.89 -8.94 18.30
C PHE A 174 2.39 -8.82 18.57
N VAL A 175 3.14 -9.91 18.50
CA VAL A 175 4.59 -9.90 18.70
C VAL A 175 5.29 -9.97 17.35
N GLU A 176 6.32 -9.14 17.21
CA GLU A 176 7.13 -9.05 16.00
C GLU A 176 7.73 -10.42 15.66
N HIS A 177 7.69 -10.81 14.39
CA HIS A 177 8.20 -12.09 13.88
C HIS A 177 7.55 -13.38 14.45
N LYS A 178 6.56 -13.26 15.34
CA LYS A 178 5.90 -14.39 16.03
C LYS A 178 4.40 -14.47 15.75
N ASN A 179 3.93 -13.79 14.73
CA ASN A 179 2.52 -13.68 14.39
C ASN A 179 2.18 -14.39 13.07
N PHE A 180 0.89 -14.47 12.77
CA PHE A 180 0.33 -15.05 11.55
C PHE A 180 0.97 -14.51 10.26
N GLY A 181 1.27 -13.21 10.19
CA GLY A 181 1.90 -12.61 9.01
C GLY A 181 3.32 -13.13 8.77
N ALA A 182 4.11 -13.29 9.84
CA ALA A 182 5.44 -13.87 9.75
C ALA A 182 5.41 -15.35 9.34
N TRP A 183 4.42 -16.12 9.84
CA TRP A 183 4.18 -17.48 9.38
C TRP A 183 3.79 -17.52 7.90
N PHE A 184 2.89 -16.65 7.48
CA PHE A 184 2.45 -16.55 6.08
C PHE A 184 3.64 -16.27 5.15
N ASP A 185 4.56 -15.41 5.57
CA ASP A 185 5.79 -15.12 4.84
C ASP A 185 6.74 -16.32 4.77
N MET A 186 6.86 -17.11 5.84
CA MET A 186 7.62 -18.37 5.79
C MET A 186 7.04 -19.35 4.77
N VAL A 187 5.71 -19.47 4.69
CA VAL A 187 5.05 -20.33 3.70
C VAL A 187 5.23 -19.78 2.27
N LEU A 188 5.08 -18.48 2.09
CA LEU A 188 5.05 -17.85 0.76
C LEU A 188 6.45 -17.57 0.18
N MET A 189 7.42 -17.26 1.02
CA MET A 189 8.74 -16.76 0.64
C MET A 189 9.90 -17.48 1.33
N GLY A 190 9.63 -18.36 2.31
CA GLY A 190 10.66 -19.12 3.01
C GLY A 190 11.52 -18.30 3.98
N LYS A 191 11.11 -17.06 4.30
CA LYS A 191 11.84 -16.14 5.18
C LYS A 191 10.94 -15.06 5.75
N ILE A 192 11.40 -14.42 6.82
CA ILE A 192 10.75 -13.29 7.48
C ILE A 192 11.53 -12.01 7.17
N ASN A 193 10.84 -10.89 7.04
CA ASN A 193 11.46 -9.58 6.92
C ASN A 193 12.07 -9.14 8.25
N SER A 194 13.25 -8.48 8.23
CA SER A 194 13.93 -8.02 9.46
C SER A 194 13.24 -6.88 10.19
N ASP A 195 12.42 -6.10 9.47
CA ASP A 195 11.73 -4.91 9.96
C ASP A 195 10.24 -5.22 10.26
N GLY A 196 9.87 -6.50 10.33
CA GLY A 196 8.51 -6.93 10.65
C GLY A 196 7.47 -6.75 9.52
N TRP A 197 7.88 -6.39 8.29
CA TRP A 197 6.95 -6.29 7.16
C TRP A 197 6.43 -7.67 6.73
N VAL A 198 5.14 -7.76 6.41
CA VAL A 198 4.51 -9.02 6.01
C VAL A 198 3.73 -8.88 4.72
N ALA A 199 3.81 -9.88 3.85
CA ALA A 199 3.15 -9.82 2.54
C ALA A 199 1.63 -9.79 2.68
N VAL A 200 1.08 -10.48 3.69
CA VAL A 200 -0.37 -10.57 3.94
C VAL A 200 -1.04 -9.22 4.18
N ASN A 201 -0.27 -8.16 4.45
CA ASN A 201 -0.76 -6.79 4.59
C ASN A 201 -1.47 -6.26 3.32
N PHE A 202 -1.35 -6.92 2.17
CA PHE A 202 -2.19 -6.60 1.01
C PHE A 202 -3.70 -6.69 1.32
N ILE A 203 -4.11 -7.56 2.27
CA ILE A 203 -5.52 -7.73 2.68
C ILE A 203 -6.06 -6.46 3.37
N PRO A 204 -5.53 -6.02 4.53
CA PRO A 204 -6.01 -4.80 5.19
C PRO A 204 -5.71 -3.57 4.34
N THR A 205 -4.62 -3.57 3.58
CA THR A 205 -4.23 -2.42 2.75
C THR A 205 -5.17 -2.22 1.55
N ALA A 206 -5.82 -3.29 1.06
CA ALA A 206 -6.86 -3.16 0.05
C ALA A 206 -8.03 -2.28 0.51
N ALA A 207 -8.33 -2.23 1.81
CA ALA A 207 -9.34 -1.33 2.36
C ALA A 207 -9.03 0.14 2.03
N HIS A 208 -7.77 0.59 2.20
CA HIS A 208 -7.35 1.95 1.86
C HIS A 208 -7.53 2.27 0.37
N THR A 209 -7.19 1.35 -0.53
CA THR A 209 -7.41 1.53 -1.97
C THR A 209 -8.91 1.57 -2.33
N ILE A 210 -9.74 0.77 -1.66
CA ILE A 210 -11.20 0.81 -1.82
C ILE A 210 -11.76 2.16 -1.32
N TRP A 211 -11.34 2.64 -0.15
CA TRP A 211 -11.72 3.95 0.37
C TRP A 211 -11.31 5.07 -0.58
N GLY A 212 -10.13 4.95 -1.20
CA GLY A 212 -9.68 5.85 -2.24
C GLY A 212 -10.64 5.90 -3.43
N SER A 213 -11.02 4.72 -3.93
CA SER A 213 -12.01 4.58 -5.02
C SER A 213 -13.36 5.20 -4.64
N LEU A 214 -13.79 5.06 -3.38
CA LEU A 214 -15.00 5.70 -2.87
C LEU A 214 -14.88 7.23 -2.80
N VAL A 215 -13.75 7.76 -2.31
CA VAL A 215 -13.48 9.21 -2.29
C VAL A 215 -13.48 9.79 -3.70
N GLY A 216 -12.94 9.05 -4.69
CA GLY A 216 -12.94 9.49 -6.09
C GLY A 216 -14.34 9.61 -6.72
N LYS A 217 -15.38 9.05 -6.09
CA LYS A 217 -16.79 9.17 -6.54
C LYS A 217 -17.44 10.49 -6.12
N LEU A 218 -16.89 11.16 -5.10
CA LEU A 218 -17.37 12.45 -4.58
C LEU A 218 -16.91 13.59 -5.48
#